data_AF-A0A329MJG3-F1
#
_entry.id   AF-A0A329MJG3-F1
#
_cell.length_a   1.000
_cell.length_b   1.000
_cell.length_c   1.000
_cell.angle_alpha   90.00
_cell.angle_beta   90.00
_cell.angle_gamma   90.00
#
_symmetry.space_group_name_H-M   'P 1'
#
loop_
_entity.id
_entity.type
_entity.pdbx_description
1 polymer ?
#
loop_
_entity_poly.entity_id
_entity_poly.type
_entity_poly.pdbx_seq_one_letter_code
_entity_poly.pdbx_strand_id
1 'polypeptide(L)'
;MSANIGALGNWLLSWVQEDGAINGFHNHSVWGSNPYRWADFTSGHSTWASLTIPALCLALKNRRDARLEDTVLRLLQFQTTRMMDDGQYAHIGFQMGETLKSGLIHNMLPNVALGLAAEYGENWLPAGTMERIRAAIVSTMNCCDVMYPFSSGSKISNQEYARLWAKLQYQKVFKEERWQPKLIEQLDCMIESFRIAGLPDALCEASYRYQGNASSTEPAEYYGLLIAPLVLAYEMFGHERYLQHAGGLCRHLARSSWYDGNGCRRIHRTWLFSGTQWKKINGPMLIAGMGTSLYGVLRYMQHRPDEELGRLLDDCDDTYERYQNPRGYFAAATGWQSEVDVVPSSAWHAHDLFYLLSRHGASGDIAEALFVPHAKMSVLLGDQCLWVEQGEHWAVTDYYWQQVFRLLGRKDAAVFGRDMDWVGGERALPAAYGFAGLPNFLKTDEGIFLMPGATGLNEMNITSIAGLPFLGEWR
;
A
#
# COMPACT_ATOMS: atom_id res chain seq x y z
N MET A 1 -17.26 1.76 -14.97
CA MET A 1 -16.20 2.17 -15.92
C MET A 1 -14.97 1.43 -15.37
N SER A 2 -13.73 1.94 -15.34
CA SER A 2 -12.67 1.29 -14.55
C SER A 2 -11.93 2.39 -13.78
N ALA A 3 -11.29 2.05 -12.66
CA ALA A 3 -10.47 3.01 -11.93
C ALA A 3 -9.48 3.73 -12.86
N ASN A 4 -9.31 5.04 -12.67
CA ASN A 4 -8.41 5.87 -13.46
C ASN A 4 -6.97 5.66 -12.99
N ILE A 5 -6.29 4.69 -13.60
CA ILE A 5 -4.91 4.29 -13.28
C ILE A 5 -3.92 5.45 -13.49
N GLY A 6 -4.12 6.26 -14.54
CA GLY A 6 -3.28 7.42 -14.84
C GLY A 6 -3.34 8.49 -13.75
N ALA A 7 -4.54 8.80 -13.26
CA ALA A 7 -4.73 9.74 -12.15
C ALA A 7 -4.11 9.22 -10.84
N LEU A 8 -4.25 7.93 -10.55
CA LEU A 8 -3.61 7.29 -9.39
C LEU A 8 -2.08 7.42 -9.46
N GLY A 9 -1.49 7.09 -10.60
CA GLY A 9 -0.06 7.21 -10.81
C GLY A 9 0.42 8.67 -10.75
N ASN A 10 -0.31 9.61 -11.34
CA ASN A 10 -0.03 11.05 -11.22
C ASN A 10 -0.07 11.52 -9.75
N TRP A 11 -1.04 11.04 -8.97
CA TRP A 11 -1.10 11.35 -7.54
C TRP A 11 0.12 10.80 -6.80
N LEU A 12 0.49 9.53 -7.01
CA LEU A 12 1.69 8.93 -6.42
C LEU A 12 2.96 9.69 -6.79
N LEU A 13 3.12 10.08 -8.05
CA LEU A 13 4.28 10.86 -8.51
C LEU A 13 4.37 12.24 -7.86
N SER A 14 3.26 12.84 -7.43
CA SER A 14 3.28 14.11 -6.68
C SER A 14 3.91 14.01 -5.29
N TRP A 15 4.21 12.80 -4.82
CA TRP A 15 4.93 12.54 -3.56
C TRP A 15 6.40 12.15 -3.76
N VAL A 16 6.85 12.01 -5.00
CA VAL A 16 8.24 11.66 -5.32
C VAL A 16 9.12 12.89 -5.18
N GLN A 17 10.19 12.76 -4.41
CA GLN A 17 11.15 13.81 -4.14
C GLN A 17 12.24 13.89 -5.22
N GLU A 18 12.97 14.99 -5.26
CA GLU A 18 14.08 15.18 -6.21
C GLU A 18 15.13 14.08 -6.11
N ASP A 19 15.42 13.58 -4.90
CA ASP A 19 16.40 12.52 -4.67
C ASP A 19 15.87 11.10 -4.91
N GLY A 20 14.59 10.96 -5.22
CA GLY A 20 13.91 9.67 -5.45
C GLY A 20 13.21 9.08 -4.22
N ALA A 21 13.18 9.77 -3.07
CA ALA A 21 12.33 9.35 -1.96
C ALA A 21 10.85 9.38 -2.37
N ILE A 22 10.06 8.44 -1.86
CA ILE A 22 8.60 8.52 -1.94
C ILE A 22 8.09 8.92 -0.56
N ASN A 23 7.68 10.18 -0.44
CA ASN A 23 7.06 10.69 0.78
C ASN A 23 5.59 10.27 0.87
N GLY A 24 4.95 10.55 1.99
CA GLY A 24 3.54 10.31 2.18
C GLY A 24 3.20 9.93 3.61
N PHE A 25 1.91 9.98 3.90
CA PHE A 25 1.38 9.66 5.22
C PHE A 25 1.32 8.16 5.41
N HIS A 26 1.98 7.65 6.45
CA HIS A 26 2.01 6.22 6.76
C HIS A 26 0.71 5.78 7.46
N ASN A 27 -0.40 5.81 6.73
CA ASN A 27 -1.71 5.41 7.26
C ASN A 27 -1.77 3.89 7.49
N HIS A 28 -2.06 3.48 8.72
CA HIS A 28 -2.21 2.07 9.13
C HIS A 28 -3.70 1.71 9.24
N SER A 29 -4.44 1.95 8.17
CA SER A 29 -5.89 1.76 8.11
C SER A 29 -6.34 0.30 8.28
N VAL A 30 -5.46 -0.69 8.17
CA VAL A 30 -5.79 -2.07 8.60
C VAL A 30 -5.91 -2.20 10.13
N TRP A 31 -5.10 -1.44 10.87
CA TRP A 31 -5.09 -1.46 12.33
C TRP A 31 -6.03 -0.43 12.93
N GLY A 32 -6.57 0.48 12.11
CA GLY A 32 -7.46 1.54 12.57
C GLY A 32 -6.72 2.62 13.34
N SER A 33 -5.47 2.85 12.98
CA SER A 33 -4.69 3.90 13.60
C SER A 33 -3.59 4.43 12.70
N ASN A 34 -2.89 5.43 13.21
CA ASN A 34 -1.75 6.05 12.59
C ASN A 34 -0.57 6.09 13.57
N PRO A 35 0.66 5.82 13.10
CA PRO A 35 1.87 5.86 13.92
C PRO A 35 2.01 7.14 14.77
N TYR A 36 1.64 8.31 14.23
CA TYR A 36 1.75 9.59 14.92
C TYR A 36 0.98 9.66 16.25
N ARG A 37 -0.07 8.84 16.43
CA ARG A 37 -0.85 8.79 17.68
C ARG A 37 -0.10 8.12 18.84
N TRP A 38 0.94 7.35 18.55
CA TRP A 38 1.63 6.49 19.52
C TRP A 38 3.15 6.68 19.51
N ALA A 39 3.59 7.94 19.54
CA ALA A 39 5.02 8.28 19.48
C ALA A 39 5.74 7.62 18.28
N ASP A 40 5.00 7.41 17.19
CA ASP A 40 5.52 7.06 15.87
C ASP A 40 6.38 5.79 15.86
N PHE A 41 5.73 4.67 16.25
CA PHE A 41 6.37 3.37 16.49
C PHE A 41 6.81 2.62 15.23
N THR A 42 6.57 3.09 14.02
CA THR A 42 7.09 2.42 12.81
C THR A 42 7.27 3.41 11.67
N SER A 43 8.48 3.48 11.12
CA SER A 43 8.72 4.14 9.85
C SER A 43 9.20 3.18 8.78
N GLY A 44 9.34 3.65 7.55
CA GLY A 44 9.57 2.82 6.37
C GLY A 44 8.52 3.06 5.29
N HIS A 45 8.05 4.30 5.16
CA HIS A 45 7.02 4.63 4.18
C HIS A 45 7.55 4.48 2.76
N SER A 46 8.72 5.04 2.46
CA SER A 46 9.34 4.89 1.13
C SER A 46 9.66 3.43 0.81
N THR A 47 10.08 2.63 1.81
CA THR A 47 10.32 1.21 1.62
C THR A 47 9.03 0.44 1.35
N TRP A 48 7.93 0.79 2.03
CA TRP A 48 6.61 0.18 1.78
C TRP A 48 5.98 0.63 0.45
N ALA A 49 6.27 1.86 0.00
CA ALA A 49 5.82 2.43 -1.27
C ALA A 49 6.64 1.97 -2.49
N SER A 50 7.66 1.15 -2.29
CA SER A 50 8.62 0.71 -3.32
C SER A 50 7.97 -0.01 -4.51
N LEU A 51 6.77 -0.59 -4.37
CA LEU A 51 6.01 -1.18 -5.48
C LEU A 51 5.59 -0.17 -6.56
N THR A 52 5.71 1.14 -6.30
CA THR A 52 5.61 2.15 -7.35
C THR A 52 6.65 1.91 -8.44
N ILE A 53 7.87 1.48 -8.10
CA ILE A 53 8.97 1.27 -9.05
C ILE A 53 8.62 0.22 -10.12
N PRO A 54 8.29 -1.04 -9.77
CA PRO A 54 7.91 -2.03 -10.79
C PRO A 54 6.62 -1.65 -11.52
N ALA A 55 5.70 -0.92 -10.89
CA ALA A 55 4.50 -0.42 -11.56
C ALA A 55 4.86 0.54 -12.72
N LEU A 56 5.78 1.48 -12.49
CA LEU A 56 6.25 2.38 -13.54
C LEU A 56 7.10 1.64 -14.60
N CYS A 57 7.88 0.61 -14.22
CA CYS A 57 8.53 -0.26 -15.20
C CYS A 57 7.51 -0.98 -16.10
N LEU A 58 6.39 -1.45 -15.55
CA LEU A 58 5.29 -2.03 -16.34
C LEU A 58 4.69 -1.02 -17.32
N ALA A 59 4.49 0.23 -16.88
CA ALA A 59 3.99 1.30 -17.74
C ALA A 59 4.94 1.58 -18.93
N LEU A 60 6.25 1.47 -18.72
CA LEU A 60 7.28 1.64 -19.75
C LEU A 60 7.51 0.41 -20.64
N LYS A 61 6.99 -0.76 -20.27
CA LYS A 61 7.30 -2.04 -20.92
C LYS A 61 6.99 -2.05 -22.42
N ASN A 62 5.88 -1.43 -22.82
CA ASN A 62 5.42 -1.43 -24.20
C ASN A 62 5.67 -0.09 -24.92
N ARG A 63 5.77 1.02 -24.18
CA ARG A 63 5.99 2.36 -24.74
C ARG A 63 6.90 3.16 -23.83
N ARG A 64 8.08 3.50 -24.36
CA ARG A 64 9.11 4.27 -23.65
C ARG A 64 8.75 5.76 -23.62
N ASP A 65 8.99 6.39 -22.47
CA ASP A 65 8.93 7.85 -22.25
C ASP A 65 10.14 8.26 -21.40
N ALA A 66 10.92 9.21 -21.90
CA ALA A 66 12.19 9.59 -21.28
C ALA A 66 12.03 10.24 -19.90
N ARG A 67 10.94 10.97 -19.65
CA ARG A 67 10.68 11.61 -18.34
C ARG A 67 10.36 10.55 -17.30
N LEU A 68 9.54 9.58 -17.68
CA LEU A 68 9.17 8.47 -16.81
C LEU A 68 10.36 7.55 -16.53
N GLU A 69 11.21 7.29 -17.52
CA GLU A 69 12.46 6.55 -17.33
C GLU A 69 13.40 7.25 -16.34
N ASP A 70 13.61 8.56 -16.48
CA ASP A 70 14.42 9.33 -15.54
C ASP A 70 13.88 9.21 -14.11
N THR A 71 12.56 9.30 -13.95
CA THR A 71 11.91 9.13 -12.65
C THR A 71 12.16 7.74 -12.08
N VAL A 72 12.00 6.67 -12.87
CA VAL A 72 12.27 5.30 -12.42
C VAL A 72 13.74 5.11 -12.05
N LEU A 73 14.68 5.65 -12.83
CA LEU A 73 16.10 5.57 -12.53
C LEU A 73 16.47 6.29 -11.22
N ARG A 74 15.83 7.43 -10.93
CA ARG A 74 15.97 8.12 -9.63
C ARG A 74 15.43 7.30 -8.47
N LEU A 75 14.23 6.74 -8.61
CA LEU A 75 13.63 5.88 -7.57
C LEU A 75 14.52 4.65 -7.28
N LEU A 76 15.05 4.02 -8.33
CA LEU A 76 16.00 2.90 -8.22
C LEU A 76 17.30 3.32 -7.55
N GLN A 77 17.88 4.46 -7.96
CA GLN A 77 19.07 5.03 -7.35
C GLN A 77 18.87 5.25 -5.85
N PHE A 78 17.75 5.86 -5.45
CA PHE A 78 17.41 6.09 -4.05
C PHE A 78 17.29 4.77 -3.29
N GLN A 79 16.42 3.87 -3.76
CA GLN A 79 16.11 2.63 -3.06
C GLN A 79 17.33 1.72 -2.91
N THR A 80 18.28 1.76 -3.84
CA THR A 80 19.50 0.94 -3.78
C THR A 80 20.65 1.57 -3.01
N THR A 81 20.55 2.84 -2.58
CA THR A 81 21.66 3.54 -1.91
C THR A 81 21.33 4.15 -0.55
N ARG A 82 20.04 4.32 -0.23
CA ARG A 82 19.62 4.79 1.10
C ARG A 82 19.56 3.61 2.07
N MET A 83 20.66 3.40 2.79
CA MET A 83 20.84 2.35 3.79
C MET A 83 21.12 2.95 5.18
N MET A 84 20.77 2.21 6.22
CA MET A 84 21.20 2.41 7.59
C MET A 84 22.60 1.82 7.79
N ASP A 85 23.28 2.21 8.88
CA ASP A 85 24.64 1.74 9.20
C ASP A 85 24.73 0.22 9.39
N ASP A 86 23.63 -0.42 9.77
CA ASP A 86 23.54 -1.87 9.95
C ASP A 86 23.28 -2.65 8.65
N GLY A 87 23.07 -1.95 7.52
CA GLY A 87 22.80 -2.52 6.20
C GLY A 87 21.32 -2.71 5.85
N GLN A 88 20.38 -2.35 6.73
CA GLN A 88 18.96 -2.25 6.41
C GLN A 88 18.69 -1.04 5.52
N TYR A 89 17.55 -1.00 4.82
CA TYR A 89 17.15 0.21 4.10
C TYR A 89 16.87 1.36 5.05
N ALA A 90 17.12 2.59 4.63
CA ALA A 90 16.71 3.76 5.40
C ALA A 90 15.18 3.86 5.44
N HIS A 91 14.65 3.92 6.66
CA HIS A 91 13.24 4.13 6.90
C HIS A 91 12.92 5.63 6.79
N ILE A 92 12.31 6.03 5.67
CA ILE A 92 11.99 7.42 5.33
C ILE A 92 10.47 7.56 5.21
N GLY A 93 9.93 8.63 5.79
CA GLY A 93 8.50 8.92 5.86
C GLY A 93 8.23 10.21 6.62
N PHE A 94 6.96 10.55 6.79
CA PHE A 94 6.53 11.68 7.61
C PHE A 94 6.73 11.37 9.10
N GLN A 95 7.75 12.00 9.70
CA GLN A 95 8.20 11.71 11.06
C GLN A 95 7.64 12.72 12.07
N MET A 96 7.03 12.23 13.15
CA MET A 96 6.67 12.98 14.36
C MET A 96 7.52 12.49 15.56
N GLY A 97 8.83 12.31 15.35
CA GLY A 97 9.76 11.86 16.39
C GLY A 97 9.94 10.34 16.50
N GLU A 98 9.93 9.64 15.38
CA GLU A 98 10.03 8.17 15.23
C GLU A 98 11.08 7.49 16.10
N THR A 99 10.67 6.38 16.72
CA THR A 99 11.52 5.60 17.63
C THR A 99 11.93 4.22 17.10
N LEU A 100 11.22 3.65 16.12
CA LEU A 100 11.53 2.33 15.56
C LEU A 100 11.86 2.41 14.06
N LYS A 101 13.11 2.09 13.73
CA LYS A 101 13.65 2.07 12.36
C LYS A 101 14.09 0.68 11.94
N SER A 102 13.38 -0.34 12.41
CA SER A 102 13.74 -1.74 12.17
C SER A 102 12.47 -2.55 11.91
N GLY A 103 12.56 -3.52 11.02
CA GLY A 103 11.46 -4.43 10.73
C GLY A 103 11.73 -5.22 9.46
N LEU A 104 11.62 -6.54 9.55
CA LEU A 104 11.98 -7.42 8.44
C LEU A 104 11.16 -7.10 7.19
N ILE A 105 9.85 -6.92 7.31
CA ILE A 105 8.98 -6.66 6.16
C ILE A 105 9.35 -5.38 5.39
N HIS A 106 9.74 -4.32 6.09
CA HIS A 106 10.18 -3.05 5.48
C HIS A 106 11.53 -3.18 4.76
N ASN A 107 12.26 -4.26 5.01
CA ASN A 107 13.45 -4.61 4.24
C ASN A 107 13.14 -5.56 3.08
N MET A 108 12.18 -6.47 3.25
CA MET A 108 11.90 -7.48 2.23
C MET A 108 11.07 -6.93 1.07
N LEU A 109 10.09 -6.05 1.31
CA LEU A 109 9.28 -5.50 0.22
C LEU A 109 10.10 -4.69 -0.80
N PRO A 110 11.05 -3.81 -0.41
CA PRO A 110 11.95 -3.18 -1.37
C PRO A 110 12.73 -4.18 -2.22
N ASN A 111 13.20 -5.28 -1.63
CA ASN A 111 13.90 -6.33 -2.38
C ASN A 111 12.99 -7.00 -3.40
N VAL A 112 11.71 -7.25 -3.04
CA VAL A 112 10.70 -7.71 -4.00
C VAL A 112 10.51 -6.68 -5.12
N ALA A 113 10.30 -5.41 -4.77
CA ALA A 113 10.05 -4.35 -5.73
C ALA A 113 11.22 -4.15 -6.70
N LEU A 114 12.46 -4.18 -6.20
CA LEU A 114 13.68 -4.10 -7.00
C LEU A 114 13.81 -5.30 -7.95
N GLY A 115 13.53 -6.52 -7.47
CA GLY A 115 13.54 -7.72 -8.31
C GLY A 115 12.45 -7.70 -9.39
N LEU A 116 11.25 -7.22 -9.07
CA LEU A 116 10.18 -7.01 -10.06
C LEU A 116 10.53 -5.91 -11.06
N ALA A 117 11.16 -4.82 -10.60
CA ALA A 117 11.60 -3.73 -11.47
C ALA A 117 12.67 -4.20 -12.46
N ALA A 118 13.59 -5.06 -12.00
CA ALA A 118 14.57 -5.70 -12.86
C ALA A 118 13.94 -6.66 -13.88
N GLU A 119 12.89 -7.41 -13.50
CA GLU A 119 12.12 -8.25 -14.43
C GLU A 119 11.40 -7.40 -15.51
N TYR A 120 10.63 -6.40 -15.10
CA TYR A 120 9.84 -5.59 -16.04
C TYR A 120 10.68 -4.58 -16.83
N GLY A 121 11.86 -4.25 -16.31
CA GLY A 121 12.82 -3.34 -16.92
C GLY A 121 13.93 -4.01 -17.73
N GLU A 122 13.95 -5.34 -17.83
CA GLU A 122 15.06 -6.14 -18.38
C GLU A 122 15.58 -5.63 -19.74
N ASN A 123 14.69 -5.16 -20.62
CA ASN A 123 15.03 -4.75 -21.98
C ASN A 123 15.45 -3.28 -22.12
N TRP A 124 15.40 -2.46 -21.07
CA TRP A 124 15.67 -1.03 -21.18
C TRP A 124 16.46 -0.43 -20.01
N LEU A 125 16.46 -1.08 -18.84
CA LEU A 125 17.27 -0.63 -17.71
C LEU A 125 18.76 -0.70 -18.07
N PRO A 126 19.55 0.35 -17.77
CA PRO A 126 21.00 0.31 -17.97
C PRO A 126 21.64 -0.85 -17.21
N ALA A 127 22.64 -1.50 -17.80
CA ALA A 127 23.35 -2.62 -17.16
C ALA A 127 23.93 -2.24 -15.78
N GLY A 128 24.45 -1.02 -15.63
CA GLY A 128 24.93 -0.53 -14.33
C GLY A 128 23.83 -0.38 -13.28
N THR A 129 22.58 -0.12 -13.69
CA THR A 129 21.42 -0.12 -12.81
C THR A 129 21.02 -1.54 -12.42
N MET A 130 21.03 -2.48 -13.37
CA MET A 130 20.76 -3.90 -13.09
C MET A 130 21.76 -4.48 -12.08
N GLU A 131 23.05 -4.20 -12.25
CA GLU A 131 24.09 -4.63 -11.30
C GLU A 131 23.92 -4.01 -9.91
N ARG A 132 23.49 -2.75 -9.85
CA ARG A 132 23.22 -2.07 -8.59
C ARG A 132 22.02 -2.68 -7.86
N ILE A 133 20.95 -3.00 -8.58
CA ILE A 133 19.81 -3.73 -8.02
C ILE A 133 20.27 -5.06 -7.44
N ARG A 134 21.02 -5.84 -8.23
CA ARG A 134 21.59 -7.13 -7.82
C ARG A 134 22.39 -7.01 -6.51
N ALA A 135 23.33 -6.05 -6.46
CA ALA A 135 24.19 -5.82 -5.32
C ALA A 135 23.42 -5.36 -4.08
N ALA A 136 22.44 -4.46 -4.23
CA ALA A 136 21.61 -3.98 -3.13
C ALA A 136 20.81 -5.14 -2.51
N ILE A 137 20.16 -5.96 -3.34
CA ILE A 137 19.38 -7.11 -2.84
C ILE A 137 20.26 -8.08 -2.07
N VAL A 138 21.42 -8.42 -2.64
CA VAL A 138 22.42 -9.29 -2.01
C VAL A 138 22.89 -8.76 -0.66
N SER A 139 23.21 -7.46 -0.60
CA SER A 139 23.72 -6.83 0.62
C SER A 139 22.67 -6.83 1.72
N THR A 140 21.46 -6.31 1.45
CA THR A 140 20.38 -6.23 2.43
C THR A 140 19.92 -7.62 2.88
N MET A 141 19.83 -8.61 1.99
CA MET A 141 19.46 -9.98 2.37
C MET A 141 20.48 -10.62 3.31
N ASN A 142 21.78 -10.49 3.02
CA ASN A 142 22.82 -11.04 3.87
C ASN A 142 22.78 -10.44 5.28
N CYS A 143 22.61 -9.12 5.34
CA CYS A 143 22.45 -8.35 6.55
C CYS A 143 21.21 -8.81 7.35
N CYS A 144 20.05 -8.92 6.71
CA CYS A 144 18.80 -9.33 7.34
C CYS A 144 18.79 -10.80 7.77
N ASP A 145 19.46 -11.71 7.05
CA ASP A 145 19.57 -13.12 7.44
C ASP A 145 20.40 -13.28 8.73
N VAL A 146 21.34 -12.36 9.02
CA VAL A 146 22.09 -12.32 10.28
C VAL A 146 21.24 -11.74 11.42
N MET A 147 20.55 -10.62 11.18
CA MET A 147 19.74 -9.95 12.21
C MET A 147 18.44 -10.67 12.54
N TYR A 148 17.83 -11.31 11.56
CA TYR A 148 16.55 -12.00 11.68
C TYR A 148 16.69 -13.46 11.20
N PRO A 149 17.44 -14.32 11.89
CA PRO A 149 17.65 -15.69 11.44
C PRO A 149 16.32 -16.43 11.25
N PHE A 150 16.16 -17.10 10.11
CA PHE A 150 14.90 -17.76 9.73
C PHE A 150 14.39 -18.77 10.77
N SER A 151 15.22 -19.32 11.67
CA SER A 151 14.84 -20.35 12.65
C SER A 151 14.69 -19.84 14.09
N SER A 152 14.85 -18.54 14.37
CA SER A 152 14.82 -18.01 15.75
C SER A 152 13.57 -17.16 16.03
N GLY A 153 12.96 -17.36 17.21
CA GLY A 153 11.90 -16.49 17.74
C GLY A 153 10.49 -16.75 17.20
N SER A 154 9.54 -15.91 17.62
CA SER A 154 8.17 -15.90 17.09
C SER A 154 8.18 -15.26 15.71
N LYS A 155 7.92 -16.05 14.67
CA LYS A 155 7.88 -15.60 13.27
C LYS A 155 6.51 -15.06 12.91
N ILE A 156 6.49 -14.06 12.01
CA ILE A 156 5.27 -13.50 11.43
C ILE A 156 5.18 -13.94 9.97
N SER A 157 4.03 -14.48 9.57
CA SER A 157 3.91 -15.20 8.30
C SER A 157 4.22 -14.32 7.09
N ASN A 158 3.61 -13.15 7.00
CA ASN A 158 3.78 -12.23 5.87
C ASN A 158 5.23 -11.75 5.68
N GLN A 159 5.99 -11.54 6.75
CA GLN A 159 7.37 -11.03 6.69
C GLN A 159 8.31 -12.09 6.14
N GLU A 160 8.16 -13.33 6.61
CA GLU A 160 8.95 -14.46 6.14
C GLU A 160 8.60 -14.84 4.71
N TYR A 161 7.31 -14.85 4.34
CA TYR A 161 6.94 -15.06 2.95
C TYR A 161 7.46 -13.94 2.03
N ALA A 162 7.45 -12.67 2.45
CA ALA A 162 8.04 -11.57 1.68
C ALA A 162 9.56 -11.76 1.47
N ARG A 163 10.28 -12.26 2.48
CA ARG A 163 11.70 -12.65 2.35
C ARG A 163 11.88 -13.72 1.27
N LEU A 164 11.07 -14.78 1.31
CA LEU A 164 11.14 -15.86 0.34
C LEU A 164 10.79 -15.36 -1.06
N TRP A 165 9.79 -14.47 -1.18
CA TRP A 165 9.44 -13.85 -2.45
C TRP A 165 10.62 -13.10 -3.05
N ALA A 166 11.28 -12.24 -2.28
CA ALA A 166 12.44 -11.50 -2.77
C ALA A 166 13.60 -12.42 -3.21
N LYS A 167 13.86 -13.51 -2.46
CA LYS A 167 14.89 -14.51 -2.83
C LYS A 167 14.55 -15.25 -4.12
N LEU A 168 13.29 -15.66 -4.29
CA LEU A 168 12.79 -16.29 -5.52
C LEU A 168 12.88 -15.33 -6.72
N GLN A 169 12.43 -14.08 -6.52
CA GLN A 169 12.45 -13.06 -7.56
C GLN A 169 13.89 -12.75 -8.01
N TYR A 170 14.83 -12.65 -7.07
CA TYR A 170 16.25 -12.51 -7.39
C TYR A 170 16.77 -13.68 -8.22
N GLN A 171 16.51 -14.93 -7.81
CA GLN A 171 16.97 -16.11 -8.54
C GLN A 171 16.35 -16.17 -9.94
N LYS A 172 15.08 -15.81 -10.10
CA LYS A 172 14.40 -15.76 -11.40
C LYS A 172 15.06 -14.75 -12.35
N VAL A 173 15.40 -13.55 -11.88
CA VAL A 173 15.90 -12.46 -12.74
C VAL A 173 17.40 -12.60 -12.99
N PHE A 174 18.20 -12.81 -11.95
CA PHE A 174 19.66 -12.85 -12.07
C PHE A 174 20.23 -14.24 -12.37
N LYS A 175 19.39 -15.28 -12.37
CA LYS A 175 19.78 -16.68 -12.63
C LYS A 175 20.85 -17.20 -11.66
N GLU A 176 20.83 -16.70 -10.43
CA GLU A 176 21.78 -17.04 -9.37
C GLU A 176 21.09 -17.80 -8.23
N GLU A 177 21.53 -19.03 -7.97
CA GLU A 177 20.91 -19.95 -6.99
C GLU A 177 21.48 -19.81 -5.58
N ARG A 178 21.69 -18.57 -5.13
CA ARG A 178 22.49 -18.26 -3.94
C ARG A 178 21.98 -18.88 -2.63
N TRP A 179 20.67 -19.06 -2.51
CA TRP A 179 20.03 -19.55 -1.28
C TRP A 179 19.54 -21.01 -1.40
N GLN A 180 19.93 -21.73 -2.45
CA GLN A 180 19.60 -23.15 -2.59
C GLN A 180 20.54 -24.05 -1.76
N PRO A 181 20.07 -25.20 -1.26
CA PRO A 181 18.70 -25.74 -1.32
C PRO A 181 17.74 -25.17 -0.25
N LYS A 182 18.25 -24.35 0.67
CA LYS A 182 17.52 -23.86 1.85
C LYS A 182 16.21 -23.15 1.49
N LEU A 183 16.13 -22.49 0.35
CA LEU A 183 14.92 -21.77 -0.08
C LEU A 183 13.69 -22.68 -0.18
N ILE A 184 13.86 -23.92 -0.69
CA ILE A 184 12.78 -24.91 -0.78
C ILE A 184 12.38 -25.38 0.62
N GLU A 185 13.35 -25.70 1.47
CA GLU A 185 13.13 -26.12 2.86
C GLU A 185 12.37 -25.04 3.65
N GLN A 186 12.71 -23.77 3.42
CA GLN A 186 12.06 -22.63 4.07
C GLN A 186 10.61 -22.46 3.60
N LEU A 187 10.33 -22.58 2.29
CA LEU A 187 8.96 -22.54 1.75
C LEU A 187 8.10 -23.66 2.34
N ASP A 188 8.64 -24.87 2.40
CA ASP A 188 7.93 -26.03 2.96
C ASP A 188 7.65 -25.84 4.45
N CYS A 189 8.65 -25.35 5.20
CA CYS A 189 8.48 -24.99 6.61
C CYS A 189 7.39 -23.93 6.82
N MET A 190 7.29 -22.93 5.93
CA MET A 190 6.24 -21.91 6.02
C MET A 190 4.85 -22.50 5.84
N ILE A 191 4.66 -23.41 4.87
CA ILE A 191 3.39 -24.11 4.66
C ILE A 191 3.05 -24.95 5.89
N GLU A 192 3.98 -25.75 6.38
CA GLU A 192 3.75 -26.63 7.54
C GLU A 192 3.46 -25.86 8.83
N SER A 193 4.12 -24.73 9.03
CA SER A 193 4.05 -23.99 10.29
C SER A 193 2.88 -23.02 10.40
N PHE A 194 2.39 -22.50 9.26
CA PHE A 194 1.41 -21.42 9.26
C PHE A 194 0.06 -21.79 8.63
N ARG A 195 -0.02 -22.86 7.84
CA ARG A 195 -1.25 -23.21 7.14
C ARG A 195 -2.41 -23.53 8.08
N ILE A 196 -3.58 -23.01 7.72
CA ILE A 196 -4.89 -23.38 8.26
C ILE A 196 -5.71 -23.92 7.09
N ALA A 197 -6.00 -25.22 7.07
CA ALA A 197 -6.89 -25.80 6.07
C ALA A 197 -8.36 -25.64 6.48
N GLY A 198 -9.25 -25.43 5.50
CA GLY A 198 -10.69 -25.54 5.74
C GLY A 198 -11.38 -24.24 6.18
N LEU A 199 -10.77 -23.06 5.95
CA LEU A 199 -11.31 -21.78 6.42
C LEU A 199 -11.56 -20.82 5.25
N PRO A 200 -12.81 -20.40 4.94
CA PRO A 200 -14.06 -20.75 5.63
C PRO A 200 -14.61 -22.16 5.35
N ASP A 201 -14.12 -22.83 4.32
CA ASP A 201 -14.58 -24.16 3.92
C ASP A 201 -13.44 -25.05 3.41
N ALA A 202 -13.73 -26.31 3.12
CA ALA A 202 -12.76 -27.35 2.77
C ALA A 202 -11.86 -27.05 1.55
N LEU A 203 -12.22 -26.11 0.69
CA LEU A 203 -11.43 -25.72 -0.49
C LEU A 203 -10.50 -24.52 -0.23
N CYS A 204 -10.57 -23.95 0.97
CA CYS A 204 -9.85 -22.75 1.34
C CYS A 204 -8.69 -23.04 2.28
N GLU A 205 -7.68 -22.19 2.20
CA GLU A 205 -6.58 -22.15 3.16
C GLU A 205 -6.39 -20.73 3.68
N ALA A 206 -6.16 -20.60 4.98
CA ALA A 206 -5.71 -19.37 5.60
C ALA A 206 -4.29 -19.57 6.15
N SER A 207 -3.67 -18.48 6.62
CA SER A 207 -2.39 -18.53 7.30
C SER A 207 -2.53 -18.00 8.71
N TYR A 208 -1.90 -18.63 9.70
CA TYR A 208 -1.70 -18.03 11.01
C TYR A 208 -0.85 -16.77 10.87
N ARG A 209 -1.12 -15.78 11.71
CA ARG A 209 -0.27 -14.58 11.74
C ARG A 209 1.10 -14.85 12.35
N TYR A 210 1.11 -15.56 13.48
CA TYR A 210 2.33 -15.85 14.24
C TYR A 210 2.55 -17.34 14.38
N GLN A 211 3.80 -17.78 14.28
CA GLN A 211 4.16 -19.18 14.50
C GLN A 211 3.81 -19.59 15.93
N GLY A 212 3.12 -20.74 16.07
CA GLY A 212 2.71 -21.27 17.38
C GLY A 212 1.54 -20.54 18.03
N ASN A 213 0.91 -19.57 17.34
CA ASN A 213 -0.26 -18.87 17.85
C ASN A 213 -1.48 -19.08 16.95
N ALA A 214 -2.41 -19.90 17.42
CA ALA A 214 -3.65 -20.23 16.70
C ALA A 214 -4.83 -19.29 16.96
N SER A 215 -4.59 -18.06 17.44
CA SER A 215 -5.67 -17.11 17.79
C SER A 215 -6.20 -16.27 16.63
N SER A 216 -5.39 -16.08 15.58
CA SER A 216 -5.75 -15.19 14.46
C SER A 216 -5.11 -15.63 13.16
N THR A 217 -5.82 -15.38 12.06
CA THR A 217 -5.23 -15.45 10.73
C THR A 217 -4.40 -14.20 10.46
N GLU A 218 -3.49 -14.29 9.50
CA GLU A 218 -2.96 -13.12 8.83
C GLU A 218 -4.12 -12.24 8.34
N PRO A 219 -4.02 -10.89 8.42
CA PRO A 219 -4.95 -9.99 7.78
C PRO A 219 -4.95 -10.13 6.26
N ALA A 220 -6.08 -9.84 5.65
CA ALA A 220 -6.30 -10.17 4.25
C ALA A 220 -5.43 -9.39 3.27
N GLU A 221 -5.04 -8.15 3.58
CA GLU A 221 -4.21 -7.31 2.72
C GLU A 221 -2.80 -7.86 2.50
N TYR A 222 -2.31 -8.70 3.42
CA TYR A 222 -1.00 -9.31 3.31
C TYR A 222 -0.98 -10.64 2.55
N TYR A 223 -2.13 -11.22 2.18
CA TYR A 223 -2.18 -12.53 1.51
C TYR A 223 -1.43 -12.55 0.18
N GLY A 224 -1.30 -11.42 -0.49
CA GLY A 224 -0.45 -11.28 -1.67
C GLY A 224 1.00 -11.66 -1.44
N LEU A 225 1.51 -11.32 -0.25
CA LEU A 225 2.87 -11.67 0.17
C LEU A 225 3.03 -13.17 0.35
N LEU A 226 1.94 -13.93 0.57
CA LEU A 226 1.94 -15.38 0.73
C LEU A 226 1.69 -16.08 -0.61
N ILE A 227 0.72 -15.59 -1.39
CA ILE A 227 0.29 -16.20 -2.65
C ILE A 227 1.34 -16.02 -3.74
N ALA A 228 1.85 -14.80 -3.93
CA ALA A 228 2.80 -14.49 -4.99
C ALA A 228 4.08 -15.36 -4.95
N PRO A 229 4.78 -15.53 -3.79
CA PRO A 229 5.93 -16.42 -3.74
C PRO A 229 5.58 -17.89 -3.98
N LEU A 230 4.40 -18.38 -3.58
CA LEU A 230 3.99 -19.76 -3.84
C LEU A 230 3.77 -19.99 -5.34
N VAL A 231 3.13 -19.05 -6.04
CA VAL A 231 2.99 -19.11 -7.50
C VAL A 231 4.36 -19.06 -8.18
N LEU A 232 5.25 -18.16 -7.74
CA LEU A 232 6.60 -18.07 -8.29
C LEU A 232 7.43 -19.34 -8.02
N ALA A 233 7.31 -19.94 -6.84
CA ALA A 233 7.95 -21.21 -6.53
C ALA A 233 7.43 -22.35 -7.41
N TYR A 234 6.14 -22.37 -7.72
CA TYR A 234 5.58 -23.29 -8.72
C TYR A 234 6.19 -23.06 -10.10
N GLU A 235 6.27 -21.81 -10.57
CA GLU A 235 6.87 -21.46 -11.86
C GLU A 235 8.34 -21.90 -11.95
N MET A 236 9.09 -21.79 -10.86
CA MET A 236 10.53 -22.10 -10.83
C MET A 236 10.83 -23.60 -10.62
N PHE A 237 10.06 -24.29 -9.77
CA PHE A 237 10.40 -25.65 -9.35
C PHE A 237 9.42 -26.71 -9.87
N GLY A 238 8.27 -26.32 -10.43
CA GLY A 238 7.27 -27.25 -10.97
C GLY A 238 6.53 -28.09 -9.93
N HIS A 239 6.71 -27.83 -8.64
CA HIS A 239 6.07 -28.60 -7.57
C HIS A 239 4.61 -28.15 -7.39
N GLU A 240 3.67 -28.98 -7.84
CA GLU A 240 2.23 -28.69 -7.85
C GLU A 240 1.66 -28.27 -6.48
N ARG A 241 2.23 -28.78 -5.38
CA ARG A 241 1.81 -28.40 -4.02
C ARG A 241 1.79 -26.89 -3.79
N TYR A 242 2.75 -26.15 -4.36
CA TYR A 242 2.81 -24.70 -4.16
C TYR A 242 1.62 -23.99 -4.81
N LEU A 243 1.23 -24.43 -6.01
CA LEU A 243 0.07 -23.89 -6.71
C LEU A 243 -1.24 -24.28 -6.02
N GLN A 244 -1.32 -25.48 -5.43
CA GLN A 244 -2.46 -25.92 -4.62
C GLN A 244 -2.66 -25.02 -3.39
N HIS A 245 -1.59 -24.75 -2.64
CA HIS A 245 -1.64 -23.84 -1.48
C HIS A 245 -2.01 -22.40 -1.90
N ALA A 246 -1.41 -21.89 -2.97
CA ALA A 246 -1.76 -20.59 -3.53
C ALA A 246 -3.25 -20.49 -3.87
N GLY A 247 -3.81 -21.53 -4.50
CA GLY A 247 -5.24 -21.59 -4.83
C GLY A 247 -6.16 -21.62 -3.61
N GLY A 248 -5.78 -22.35 -2.56
CA GLY A 248 -6.50 -22.35 -1.28
C GLY A 248 -6.56 -20.97 -0.63
N LEU A 249 -5.43 -20.26 -0.61
CA LEU A 249 -5.32 -18.88 -0.12
C LEU A 249 -6.14 -17.89 -0.97
N CYS A 250 -6.14 -18.05 -2.30
CA CYS A 250 -6.98 -17.23 -3.19
C CYS A 250 -8.46 -17.41 -2.89
N ARG A 251 -8.94 -18.66 -2.74
CA ARG A 251 -10.35 -18.94 -2.42
C ARG A 251 -10.71 -18.45 -1.02
N HIS A 252 -9.78 -18.46 -0.08
CA HIS A 252 -10.02 -17.85 1.23
C HIS A 252 -10.34 -16.36 1.13
N LEU A 253 -9.58 -15.60 0.32
CA LEU A 253 -9.89 -14.18 0.06
C LEU A 253 -11.27 -14.02 -0.58
N ALA A 254 -11.56 -14.81 -1.62
CA ALA A 254 -12.82 -14.76 -2.34
C ALA A 254 -14.02 -15.09 -1.44
N ARG A 255 -13.98 -16.16 -0.66
CA ARG A 255 -15.12 -16.61 0.16
C ARG A 255 -15.24 -15.91 1.50
N SER A 256 -14.16 -15.28 1.97
CA SER A 256 -14.21 -14.44 3.16
C SER A 256 -14.67 -13.01 2.85
N SER A 257 -14.57 -12.54 1.61
CA SER A 257 -15.07 -11.21 1.24
C SER A 257 -16.59 -11.03 1.46
N TRP A 258 -17.04 -9.79 1.40
CA TRP A 258 -18.40 -9.32 1.72
C TRP A 258 -18.73 -8.09 0.87
N TYR A 259 -19.96 -7.61 0.90
CA TYR A 259 -20.37 -6.37 0.21
C TYR A 259 -20.75 -5.30 1.23
N ASP A 260 -20.25 -4.08 1.05
CA ASP A 260 -20.60 -2.96 1.92
C ASP A 260 -21.97 -2.34 1.59
N GLY A 261 -22.34 -1.31 2.35
CA GLY A 261 -23.63 -0.62 2.18
C GLY A 261 -23.81 0.06 0.82
N ASN A 262 -22.73 0.24 0.04
CA ASN A 262 -22.77 0.76 -1.32
C ASN A 262 -22.77 -0.36 -2.37
N GLY A 263 -22.89 -1.62 -1.96
CA GLY A 263 -22.81 -2.77 -2.87
C GLY A 263 -21.41 -3.04 -3.40
N CYS A 264 -20.36 -2.47 -2.81
CA CYS A 264 -18.98 -2.66 -3.25
C CYS A 264 -18.37 -3.88 -2.56
N ARG A 265 -17.62 -4.69 -3.32
CA ARG A 265 -16.96 -5.90 -2.77
C ARG A 265 -15.76 -5.51 -1.93
N ARG A 266 -15.76 -5.99 -0.69
CA ARG A 266 -14.73 -5.77 0.32
C ARG A 266 -14.16 -7.10 0.77
N ILE A 267 -12.85 -7.18 0.95
CA ILE A 267 -12.22 -8.37 1.50
C ILE A 267 -12.31 -8.31 3.03
N HIS A 268 -12.47 -9.44 3.72
CA HIS A 268 -12.51 -9.46 5.19
C HIS A 268 -11.25 -8.84 5.83
N ARG A 269 -11.33 -8.43 7.09
CA ARG A 269 -10.17 -7.95 7.84
C ARG A 269 -9.27 -9.09 8.30
N THR A 270 -9.83 -10.01 9.05
CA THR A 270 -9.13 -11.18 9.62
C THR A 270 -10.16 -12.20 10.13
N TRP A 271 -9.71 -13.39 10.48
CA TRP A 271 -10.48 -14.34 11.28
C TRP A 271 -9.84 -14.51 12.65
N LEU A 272 -10.65 -14.50 13.71
CA LEU A 272 -10.20 -14.76 15.07
C LEU A 272 -10.77 -16.08 15.58
N PHE A 273 -9.96 -16.84 16.31
CA PHE A 273 -10.39 -18.05 16.97
C PHE A 273 -10.91 -17.74 18.37
N SER A 274 -12.18 -18.06 18.64
CA SER A 274 -12.83 -17.79 19.93
C SER A 274 -12.48 -18.82 21.02
N GLY A 275 -11.53 -19.72 20.76
CA GLY A 275 -11.26 -20.91 21.58
C GLY A 275 -12.09 -22.14 21.18
N THR A 276 -13.18 -21.95 20.42
CA THR A 276 -14.05 -23.05 19.97
C THR A 276 -14.34 -23.02 18.46
N GLN A 277 -14.37 -21.84 17.86
CA GLN A 277 -14.65 -21.68 16.44
C GLN A 277 -13.96 -20.45 15.86
N TRP A 278 -13.74 -20.47 14.56
CA TRP A 278 -13.29 -19.30 13.82
C TRP A 278 -14.44 -18.32 13.58
N LYS A 279 -14.18 -17.04 13.81
CA LYS A 279 -15.10 -15.94 13.59
C LYS A 279 -14.50 -14.93 12.62
N LYS A 280 -15.21 -14.69 11.52
CA LYS A 280 -14.83 -13.69 10.52
C LYS A 280 -15.06 -12.29 11.04
N ILE A 281 -14.09 -11.41 10.86
CA ILE A 281 -14.24 -9.97 11.07
C ILE A 281 -14.28 -9.30 9.70
N ASN A 282 -15.42 -8.69 9.37
CA ASN A 282 -15.62 -8.00 8.09
C ASN A 282 -15.01 -6.60 8.09
N GLY A 283 -15.32 -5.80 9.11
CA GLY A 283 -14.90 -4.40 9.18
C GLY A 283 -14.55 -3.94 10.60
N PRO A 284 -13.99 -2.72 10.75
CA PRO A 284 -13.65 -1.77 9.68
C PRO A 284 -12.56 -2.30 8.73
N MET A 285 -12.54 -1.84 7.47
CA MET A 285 -11.66 -2.45 6.46
C MET A 285 -11.20 -1.50 5.36
N LEU A 286 -10.06 -1.85 4.77
CA LEU A 286 -9.37 -1.18 3.68
C LEU A 286 -10.19 -1.10 2.40
N ILE A 287 -10.06 0.03 1.70
CA ILE A 287 -10.38 0.18 0.27
C ILE A 287 -9.03 0.13 -0.47
N ALA A 288 -8.16 1.11 -0.21
CA ALA A 288 -6.78 1.12 -0.67
C ALA A 288 -5.92 0.11 0.11
N GLY A 289 -5.00 -0.57 -0.55
CA GLY A 289 -4.01 -1.46 0.06
C GLY A 289 -4.23 -2.96 -0.20
N MET A 290 -5.23 -3.34 -0.99
CA MET A 290 -5.44 -4.75 -1.37
C MET A 290 -4.58 -5.20 -2.56
N GLY A 291 -3.87 -4.27 -3.23
CA GLY A 291 -3.20 -4.52 -4.50
C GLY A 291 -2.29 -5.74 -4.54
N THR A 292 -1.41 -5.97 -3.56
CA THR A 292 -0.56 -7.18 -3.57
C THR A 292 -1.37 -8.47 -3.46
N SER A 293 -2.44 -8.48 -2.66
CA SER A 293 -3.34 -9.61 -2.52
C SER A 293 -4.09 -9.92 -3.80
N LEU A 294 -4.62 -8.89 -4.47
CA LEU A 294 -5.27 -9.03 -5.77
C LEU A 294 -4.28 -9.42 -6.87
N TYR A 295 -3.04 -8.92 -6.81
CA TYR A 295 -1.95 -9.35 -7.69
C TYR A 295 -1.62 -10.83 -7.51
N GLY A 296 -1.57 -11.33 -6.27
CA GLY A 296 -1.38 -12.77 -6.00
C GLY A 296 -2.47 -13.62 -6.64
N VAL A 297 -3.74 -13.21 -6.52
CA VAL A 297 -4.88 -13.88 -7.18
C VAL A 297 -4.73 -13.83 -8.70
N LEU A 298 -4.39 -12.67 -9.26
CA LEU A 298 -4.13 -12.51 -10.71
C LEU A 298 -3.03 -13.47 -11.19
N ARG A 299 -1.92 -13.58 -10.46
CA ARG A 299 -0.82 -14.49 -10.78
C ARG A 299 -1.24 -15.96 -10.72
N TYR A 300 -2.02 -16.36 -9.72
CA TYR A 300 -2.57 -17.72 -9.65
C TYR A 300 -3.44 -18.04 -10.87
N MET A 301 -4.32 -17.11 -11.25
CA MET A 301 -5.26 -17.29 -12.36
C MET A 301 -4.59 -17.46 -13.73
N GLN A 302 -3.34 -17.00 -13.89
CA GLN A 302 -2.55 -17.23 -15.12
C GLN A 302 -2.23 -18.71 -15.36
N HIS A 303 -2.24 -19.53 -14.30
CA HIS A 303 -1.97 -20.97 -14.37
C HIS A 303 -3.25 -21.81 -14.22
N ARG A 304 -4.19 -21.36 -13.38
CA ARG A 304 -5.48 -22.03 -13.17
C ARG A 304 -6.63 -21.02 -13.23
N PRO A 305 -7.31 -20.89 -14.38
CA PRO A 305 -8.51 -20.08 -14.49
C PRO A 305 -9.57 -20.52 -13.47
N ASP A 306 -10.21 -19.56 -12.81
CA ASP A 306 -11.23 -19.80 -11.79
C ASP A 306 -12.25 -18.65 -11.85
N GLU A 307 -13.51 -18.96 -12.19
CA GLU A 307 -14.57 -17.96 -12.38
C GLU A 307 -14.96 -17.24 -11.09
N GLU A 308 -14.79 -17.87 -9.92
CA GLU A 308 -15.03 -17.23 -8.63
C GLU A 308 -13.97 -16.15 -8.38
N LEU A 309 -12.71 -16.45 -8.69
CA LEU A 309 -11.60 -15.52 -8.54
C LEU A 309 -11.66 -14.39 -9.58
N GLY A 310 -12.07 -14.68 -10.81
CA GLY A 310 -12.28 -13.66 -11.83
C GLY A 310 -13.28 -12.59 -11.39
N ARG A 311 -14.45 -13.04 -10.89
CA ARG A 311 -15.48 -12.15 -10.34
C ARG A 311 -15.00 -11.37 -9.12
N LEU A 312 -14.20 -11.99 -8.23
CA LEU A 312 -13.60 -11.26 -7.11
C LEU A 312 -12.78 -10.07 -7.60
N LEU A 313 -11.94 -10.27 -8.62
CA LEU A 313 -11.08 -9.22 -9.14
C LEU A 313 -11.89 -8.12 -9.85
N ASP A 314 -12.91 -8.48 -10.64
CA ASP A 314 -13.81 -7.51 -11.29
C ASP A 314 -14.55 -6.67 -10.25
N ASP A 315 -15.17 -7.29 -9.25
CA ASP A 315 -15.89 -6.56 -8.21
C ASP A 315 -14.95 -5.67 -7.36
N CYS A 316 -13.68 -6.06 -7.18
CA CYS A 316 -12.71 -5.23 -6.48
C CYS A 316 -12.24 -4.03 -7.33
N ASP A 317 -12.17 -4.17 -8.65
CA ASP A 317 -11.90 -3.04 -9.55
C ASP A 317 -13.05 -2.02 -9.51
N ASP A 318 -14.29 -2.49 -9.46
CA ASP A 318 -15.48 -1.64 -9.26
C ASP A 318 -15.44 -0.91 -7.91
N THR A 319 -14.98 -1.57 -6.85
CA THR A 319 -14.75 -0.93 -5.54
C THR A 319 -13.71 0.19 -5.65
N TYR A 320 -12.57 -0.04 -6.33
CA TYR A 320 -11.57 1.02 -6.53
C TYR A 320 -12.16 2.20 -7.30
N GLU A 321 -12.91 1.96 -8.38
CA GLU A 321 -13.57 3.02 -9.14
C GLU A 321 -14.53 3.83 -8.26
N ARG A 322 -15.41 3.16 -7.50
CA ARG A 322 -16.43 3.82 -6.67
C ARG A 322 -15.84 4.78 -5.64
N TYR A 323 -14.66 4.44 -5.12
CA TYR A 323 -14.01 5.14 -4.03
C TYR A 323 -12.78 5.96 -4.46
N GLN A 324 -12.55 6.12 -5.76
CA GLN A 324 -11.50 6.99 -6.28
C GLN A 324 -11.93 8.46 -6.24
N ASN A 325 -11.09 9.31 -5.67
CA ASN A 325 -11.24 10.76 -5.74
C ASN A 325 -10.80 11.28 -7.13
N PRO A 326 -11.37 12.37 -7.67
CA PRO A 326 -10.92 12.98 -8.92
C PRO A 326 -9.43 13.35 -8.99
N ARG A 327 -8.76 13.51 -7.84
CA ARG A 327 -7.31 13.68 -7.75
C ARG A 327 -6.54 12.41 -8.10
N GLY A 328 -7.12 11.23 -7.91
CA GLY A 328 -6.57 9.94 -8.32
C GLY A 328 -6.37 8.93 -7.20
N TYR A 329 -6.25 9.36 -5.94
CA TYR A 329 -6.16 8.44 -4.80
C TYR A 329 -7.53 7.84 -4.46
N PHE A 330 -7.53 6.72 -3.76
CA PHE A 330 -8.71 6.08 -3.20
C PHE A 330 -8.91 6.53 -1.75
N ALA A 331 -10.14 6.52 -1.26
CA ALA A 331 -10.37 6.47 0.19
C ALA A 331 -9.55 5.31 0.79
N ALA A 332 -8.99 5.48 1.99
CA ALA A 332 -8.10 4.48 2.56
C ALA A 332 -8.87 3.30 3.16
N ALA A 333 -9.96 3.59 3.87
CA ALA A 333 -10.80 2.60 4.52
C ALA A 333 -12.21 3.17 4.78
N THR A 334 -13.08 2.32 5.33
CA THR A 334 -14.37 2.72 5.86
C THR A 334 -14.66 2.00 7.18
N GLY A 335 -15.35 2.70 8.08
CA GLY A 335 -15.91 2.14 9.31
C GLY A 335 -15.07 2.38 10.56
N TRP A 336 -13.89 2.98 10.43
CA TRP A 336 -13.09 3.41 11.59
C TRP A 336 -13.61 4.69 12.22
N GLN A 337 -14.33 5.51 11.43
CA GLN A 337 -14.89 6.80 11.86
C GLN A 337 -13.79 7.73 12.39
N SER A 338 -12.62 7.73 11.73
CA SER A 338 -11.49 8.60 12.06
C SER A 338 -10.66 8.88 10.82
N GLU A 339 -9.56 9.63 10.96
CA GLU A 339 -8.69 10.05 9.87
C GLU A 339 -8.09 8.90 9.08
N VAL A 340 -7.99 7.70 9.67
CA VAL A 340 -7.53 6.50 8.98
C VAL A 340 -8.43 6.09 7.80
N ASP A 341 -9.69 6.52 7.77
CA ASP A 341 -10.60 6.26 6.65
C ASP A 341 -10.30 7.21 5.47
N VAL A 342 -9.94 8.47 5.76
CA VAL A 342 -9.82 9.54 4.73
C VAL A 342 -8.39 9.87 4.32
N VAL A 343 -7.39 9.57 5.15
CA VAL A 343 -5.99 9.91 4.84
C VAL A 343 -5.43 8.93 3.81
N PRO A 344 -5.14 9.35 2.57
CA PRO A 344 -4.56 8.45 1.59
C PRO A 344 -3.11 8.12 1.96
N SER A 345 -2.70 6.86 1.71
CA SER A 345 -1.32 6.41 1.94
C SER A 345 -0.67 6.03 0.63
N SER A 346 0.34 6.79 0.19
CA SER A 346 1.10 6.43 -1.03
C SER A 346 1.77 5.07 -0.89
N ALA A 347 2.01 4.60 0.34
CA ALA A 347 2.56 3.27 0.56
C ALA A 347 1.56 2.14 0.27
N TRP A 348 0.27 2.29 0.58
CA TRP A 348 -0.76 1.32 0.19
C TRP A 348 -1.16 1.46 -1.28
N HIS A 349 -1.31 2.68 -1.75
CA HIS A 349 -1.69 2.97 -3.13
C HIS A 349 -0.63 2.52 -4.16
N ALA A 350 0.65 2.44 -3.76
CA ALA A 350 1.70 1.84 -4.59
C ALA A 350 1.41 0.37 -4.94
N HIS A 351 0.83 -0.39 -4.00
CA HIS A 351 0.46 -1.79 -4.20
C HIS A 351 -0.73 -1.88 -5.15
N ASP A 352 -1.72 -0.99 -4.98
CA ASP A 352 -2.90 -0.92 -5.82
C ASP A 352 -2.54 -0.52 -7.26
N LEU A 353 -1.67 0.48 -7.45
CA LEU A 353 -1.17 0.87 -8.77
C LEU A 353 -0.47 -0.30 -9.46
N PHE A 354 0.40 -1.02 -8.73
CA PHE A 354 1.10 -2.18 -9.27
C PHE A 354 0.15 -3.27 -9.75
N TYR A 355 -0.89 -3.59 -8.96
CA TYR A 355 -1.93 -4.54 -9.35
C TYR A 355 -2.72 -4.07 -10.57
N LEU A 356 -3.22 -2.83 -10.55
CA LEU A 356 -4.06 -2.30 -11.62
C LEU A 356 -3.31 -2.27 -12.96
N LEU A 357 -2.03 -1.89 -12.96
CA LEU A 357 -1.18 -1.96 -14.16
C LEU A 357 -0.86 -3.39 -14.58
N SER A 358 -0.70 -4.31 -13.65
CA SER A 358 -0.49 -5.73 -13.96
C SER A 358 -1.72 -6.37 -14.60
N ARG A 359 -2.93 -5.97 -14.17
CA ARG A 359 -4.21 -6.50 -14.64
C ARG A 359 -4.63 -5.91 -15.97
N HIS A 360 -4.58 -4.59 -16.09
CA HIS A 360 -5.16 -3.85 -17.21
C HIS A 360 -4.13 -3.36 -18.22
N GLY A 361 -2.84 -3.42 -17.86
CA GLY A 361 -1.77 -2.81 -18.63
C GLY A 361 -1.80 -1.29 -18.56
N ALA A 362 -0.85 -0.66 -19.25
CA ALA A 362 -0.91 0.76 -19.55
C ALA A 362 -1.80 0.97 -20.79
N SER A 363 -2.92 1.68 -20.63
CA SER A 363 -3.76 2.11 -21.75
C SER A 363 -3.37 3.51 -22.23
N GLY A 364 -3.50 3.76 -23.53
CA GLY A 364 -3.25 5.07 -24.13
C GLY A 364 -1.81 5.58 -23.93
N ASP A 365 -1.67 6.90 -23.80
CA ASP A 365 -0.42 7.54 -23.39
C ASP A 365 -0.40 7.72 -21.87
N ILE A 366 -0.16 6.61 -21.15
CA ILE A 366 -0.13 6.66 -19.69
C ILE A 366 0.91 7.65 -19.17
N ALA A 367 2.04 7.81 -19.88
CA ALA A 367 3.08 8.75 -19.49
C ALA A 367 2.54 10.19 -19.48
N GLU A 368 1.78 10.59 -20.50
CA GLU A 368 1.11 11.90 -20.48
C GLU A 368 0.17 12.02 -19.28
N ALA A 369 -0.68 11.03 -19.02
CA ALA A 369 -1.61 11.04 -17.88
C ALA A 369 -0.89 11.19 -16.52
N LEU A 370 0.30 10.58 -16.37
CA LEU A 370 1.12 10.64 -15.17
C LEU A 370 1.68 12.04 -14.89
N PHE A 371 1.84 12.91 -15.89
CA PHE A 371 2.43 14.24 -15.76
C PHE A 371 1.43 15.40 -15.94
N VAL A 372 0.14 15.12 -16.08
CA VAL A 372 -0.89 16.18 -16.16
C VAL A 372 -0.93 16.98 -14.84
N PRO A 373 -0.82 18.32 -14.87
CA PRO A 373 -0.96 19.14 -13.68
C PRO A 373 -2.37 19.05 -13.06
N HIS A 374 -2.45 19.00 -11.74
CA HIS A 374 -3.71 19.07 -11.01
C HIS A 374 -3.83 20.40 -10.26
N ALA A 375 -4.68 21.30 -10.75
CA ALA A 375 -4.81 22.65 -10.22
C ALA A 375 -5.85 22.79 -9.09
N LYS A 376 -6.88 21.93 -9.08
CA LYS A 376 -7.97 22.00 -8.09
C LYS A 376 -7.52 21.47 -6.74
N MET A 377 -8.11 22.01 -5.68
CA MET A 377 -7.98 21.45 -4.34
C MET A 377 -8.78 20.14 -4.25
N SER A 378 -8.18 19.09 -3.71
CA SER A 378 -8.84 17.82 -3.47
C SER A 378 -9.33 17.75 -2.03
N VAL A 379 -10.61 17.39 -1.86
CA VAL A 379 -11.23 17.22 -0.53
C VAL A 379 -11.89 15.85 -0.46
N LEU A 380 -11.56 15.08 0.58
CA LEU A 380 -12.27 13.84 0.92
C LEU A 380 -12.91 13.99 2.30
N LEU A 381 -14.25 14.04 2.31
CA LEU A 381 -15.08 14.15 3.50
C LEU A 381 -15.27 12.78 4.15
N GLY A 382 -14.94 12.67 5.44
CA GLY A 382 -15.22 11.50 6.29
C GLY A 382 -16.19 11.83 7.41
N ASP A 383 -16.45 10.87 8.30
CA ASP A 383 -17.45 11.08 9.34
C ASP A 383 -17.04 12.06 10.44
N GLN A 384 -15.77 12.11 10.79
CA GLN A 384 -15.26 12.92 11.90
C GLN A 384 -14.24 13.98 11.47
N CYS A 385 -13.67 13.82 10.27
CA CYS A 385 -12.64 14.71 9.75
C CYS A 385 -12.63 14.63 8.23
N LEU A 386 -11.79 15.45 7.63
CA LEU A 386 -11.60 15.50 6.19
C LEU A 386 -10.12 15.61 5.83
N TRP A 387 -9.78 15.00 4.71
CA TRP A 387 -8.48 15.17 4.06
C TRP A 387 -8.57 16.28 3.02
N VAL A 388 -7.60 17.19 3.03
CA VAL A 388 -7.45 18.24 2.01
C VAL A 388 -6.05 18.19 1.45
N GLU A 389 -5.90 18.27 0.13
CA GLU A 389 -4.60 18.52 -0.50
C GLU A 389 -4.69 19.52 -1.67
N GLN A 390 -3.68 20.37 -1.81
CA GLN A 390 -3.51 21.27 -2.95
C GLN A 390 -2.02 21.58 -3.14
N GLY A 391 -1.50 21.31 -4.33
CA GLY A 391 -0.07 21.47 -4.61
C GLY A 391 0.77 20.64 -3.65
N GLU A 392 1.70 21.31 -2.96
CA GLU A 392 2.56 20.71 -1.94
C GLU A 392 1.86 20.59 -0.58
N HIS A 393 0.82 21.35 -0.29
CA HIS A 393 0.19 21.37 1.03
C HIS A 393 -0.87 20.29 1.18
N TRP A 394 -0.96 19.73 2.38
CA TRP A 394 -2.03 18.83 2.78
C TRP A 394 -2.42 19.05 4.24
N ALA A 395 -3.67 18.69 4.58
CA ALA A 395 -4.19 18.78 5.92
C ALA A 395 -5.13 17.62 6.26
N VAL A 396 -5.10 17.21 7.54
CA VAL A 396 -6.21 16.48 8.18
C VAL A 396 -6.91 17.50 9.07
N THR A 397 -8.09 17.93 8.66
CA THR A 397 -8.84 18.97 9.37
C THR A 397 -10.20 18.47 9.81
N ASP A 398 -10.82 19.24 10.70
CA ASP A 398 -12.06 18.91 11.35
C ASP A 398 -13.24 19.67 10.71
N TYR A 399 -14.47 19.26 11.05
CA TYR A 399 -15.62 20.10 10.76
C TYR A 399 -15.61 21.37 11.63
N TYR A 400 -16.34 22.40 11.21
CA TYR A 400 -16.48 23.67 11.92
C TYR A 400 -16.88 23.43 13.39
N TRP A 401 -16.28 24.21 14.30
CA TRP A 401 -16.32 24.04 15.77
C TRP A 401 -15.57 22.83 16.36
N GLN A 402 -14.98 21.95 15.56
CA GLN A 402 -14.12 20.87 16.04
C GLN A 402 -12.63 21.25 15.92
N GLN A 403 -11.80 20.77 16.86
CA GLN A 403 -10.35 21.00 16.88
C GLN A 403 -9.58 19.76 17.35
N VAL A 404 -9.99 18.57 16.90
CA VAL A 404 -9.43 17.29 17.36
C VAL A 404 -8.14 16.98 16.61
N PHE A 405 -8.16 17.04 15.27
CA PHE A 405 -7.04 16.61 14.43
C PHE A 405 -6.08 17.74 14.10
N ARG A 406 -6.55 18.73 13.32
CA ARG A 406 -5.78 19.88 12.81
C ARG A 406 -4.31 19.58 12.49
N LEU A 407 -4.06 18.63 11.59
CA LEU A 407 -2.71 18.31 11.12
C LEU A 407 -2.42 19.07 9.82
N LEU A 408 -1.22 19.63 9.71
CA LEU A 408 -0.70 20.27 8.52
C LEU A 408 0.61 19.60 8.11
N GLY A 409 0.79 19.41 6.81
CA GLY A 409 2.04 18.92 6.26
C GLY A 409 2.25 19.37 4.83
N ARG A 410 3.41 19.02 4.30
CA ARG A 410 3.77 19.28 2.90
C ARG A 410 4.31 18.01 2.24
N LYS A 411 4.03 17.81 0.95
CA LYS A 411 4.50 16.65 0.17
C LYS A 411 6.02 16.63 0.01
N ASP A 412 6.65 17.79 0.01
CA ASP A 412 8.08 18.02 -0.17
C ASP A 412 8.88 18.03 1.16
N ALA A 413 8.23 17.75 2.28
CA ALA A 413 8.85 17.69 3.60
C ALA A 413 8.86 16.27 4.18
N ALA A 414 9.77 16.01 5.10
CA ALA A 414 9.81 14.75 5.86
C ALA A 414 9.09 14.85 7.22
N VAL A 415 8.53 16.01 7.57
CA VAL A 415 7.83 16.24 8.83
C VAL A 415 6.46 16.87 8.56
N PHE A 416 5.57 16.71 9.52
CA PHE A 416 4.27 17.36 9.60
C PHE A 416 3.99 17.64 11.07
N GLY A 417 2.89 18.31 11.39
CA GLY A 417 2.57 18.59 12.78
C GLY A 417 1.17 19.11 12.96
N ARG A 418 0.85 19.44 14.21
CA ARG A 418 -0.43 20.06 14.54
C ARG A 418 -0.37 21.55 14.24
N ASP A 419 -1.45 22.07 13.67
CA ASP A 419 -1.69 23.51 13.59
C ASP A 419 -1.85 24.05 15.01
N MET A 420 -0.82 24.78 15.45
CA MET A 420 -0.72 25.40 16.77
C MET A 420 -0.48 26.91 16.64
N ASP A 421 -0.88 27.51 15.51
CA ASP A 421 -0.62 28.92 15.19
C ASP A 421 -1.17 29.88 16.26
N TRP A 422 -2.21 29.46 17.00
CA TRP A 422 -2.81 30.22 18.09
C TRP A 422 -2.04 30.17 19.42
N VAL A 423 -1.13 29.20 19.62
CA VAL A 423 -0.28 29.07 20.82
C VAL A 423 1.15 29.58 20.57
N GLY A 424 1.66 29.40 19.36
CA GLY A 424 3.05 29.70 19.01
C GLY A 424 4.08 28.82 19.75
N GLY A 425 5.35 29.25 19.74
CA GLY A 425 6.45 28.59 20.45
C GLY A 425 7.21 27.53 19.62
N GLU A 426 8.18 26.86 20.24
CA GLU A 426 9.11 25.92 19.58
C GLU A 426 8.44 24.69 18.95
N ARG A 427 7.16 24.43 19.28
CA ARG A 427 6.36 23.35 18.72
C ARG A 427 5.45 23.79 17.57
N ALA A 428 5.40 25.08 17.25
CA ALA A 428 4.68 25.56 16.08
C ALA A 428 5.42 25.13 14.81
N LEU A 429 4.66 24.74 13.78
CA LEU A 429 5.25 24.47 12.48
C LEU A 429 5.80 25.76 11.88
N PRO A 430 6.87 25.69 11.06
CA PRO A 430 7.33 26.83 10.28
C PRO A 430 6.21 27.41 9.41
N ALA A 431 6.20 28.73 9.19
CA ALA A 431 5.15 29.41 8.42
C ALA A 431 4.92 28.83 7.01
N ALA A 432 5.94 28.19 6.40
CA ALA A 432 5.83 27.53 5.11
C ALA A 432 4.82 26.35 5.08
N TYR A 433 4.44 25.80 6.25
CA TYR A 433 3.40 24.78 6.40
C TYR A 433 1.98 25.37 6.43
N GLY A 434 1.85 26.69 6.54
CA GLY A 434 0.55 27.35 6.52
C GLY A 434 -0.19 27.05 5.22
N PHE A 435 -1.42 26.55 5.34
CA PHE A 435 -2.26 26.17 4.20
C PHE A 435 -3.30 27.27 3.93
N ALA A 436 -2.89 28.28 3.16
CA ALA A 436 -3.78 29.37 2.76
C ALA A 436 -4.98 28.82 1.97
N GLY A 437 -6.19 29.27 2.31
CA GLY A 437 -7.41 28.83 1.62
C GLY A 437 -7.96 27.49 2.07
N LEU A 438 -7.49 26.92 3.18
CA LEU A 438 -8.07 25.69 3.75
C LEU A 438 -9.60 25.88 3.95
N PRO A 439 -10.44 25.01 3.35
CA PRO A 439 -11.89 25.16 3.39
C PRO A 439 -12.43 24.74 4.76
N ASN A 440 -13.52 25.39 5.18
CA ASN A 440 -14.26 25.03 6.38
C ASN A 440 -15.57 24.33 6.00
N PHE A 441 -15.81 23.15 6.55
CA PHE A 441 -17.05 22.41 6.34
C PHE A 441 -17.86 22.35 7.64
N LEU A 442 -19.17 22.55 7.59
CA LEU A 442 -20.08 22.33 8.71
C LEU A 442 -20.81 21.00 8.52
N LYS A 443 -20.83 20.17 9.56
CA LYS A 443 -21.64 18.94 9.60
C LYS A 443 -22.83 19.15 10.54
N THR A 444 -24.03 18.93 10.03
CA THR A 444 -25.31 19.00 10.76
C THR A 444 -25.98 17.62 10.77
N ASP A 445 -27.17 17.49 11.37
CA ASP A 445 -27.96 16.25 11.27
C ASP A 445 -28.50 16.00 9.85
N GLU A 446 -28.63 17.04 9.02
CA GLU A 446 -29.19 16.95 7.67
C GLU A 446 -28.12 16.62 6.62
N GLY A 447 -26.91 17.13 6.82
CA GLY A 447 -25.85 17.02 5.83
C GLY A 447 -24.59 17.83 6.15
N ILE A 448 -23.65 17.74 5.22
CA ILE A 448 -22.37 18.47 5.23
C ILE A 448 -22.46 19.65 4.27
N PHE A 449 -22.03 20.82 4.71
CA PHE A 449 -22.04 22.06 3.95
C PHE A 449 -20.65 22.70 3.90
N LEU A 450 -20.33 23.32 2.78
CA LEU A 450 -19.16 24.19 2.65
C LEU A 450 -19.51 25.58 3.23
N MET A 451 -18.76 26.03 4.24
CA MET A 451 -18.93 27.35 4.82
C MET A 451 -18.35 28.44 3.90
N PRO A 452 -18.88 29.68 3.93
CA PRO A 452 -18.27 30.81 3.21
C PRO A 452 -16.80 30.98 3.59
N GLY A 453 -15.92 31.15 2.60
CA GLY A 453 -14.48 31.20 2.82
C GLY A 453 -13.69 31.63 1.58
N ALA A 454 -12.37 31.50 1.68
CA ALA A 454 -11.44 31.95 0.64
C ALA A 454 -11.44 31.09 -0.64
N THR A 455 -11.85 29.81 -0.54
CA THR A 455 -11.85 28.86 -1.66
C THR A 455 -13.29 28.45 -1.98
N GLY A 456 -13.74 28.73 -3.20
CA GLY A 456 -15.10 28.42 -3.64
C GLY A 456 -15.30 26.98 -4.13
N LEU A 457 -16.55 26.54 -4.24
CA LEU A 457 -16.90 25.18 -4.66
C LEU A 457 -16.30 24.78 -6.03
N ASN A 458 -16.23 25.74 -6.96
CA ASN A 458 -15.72 25.51 -8.32
C ASN A 458 -14.21 25.20 -8.37
N GLU A 459 -13.47 25.56 -7.33
CA GLU A 459 -12.02 25.38 -7.19
C GLU A 459 -11.66 24.04 -6.54
N MET A 460 -12.67 23.28 -6.10
CA MET A 460 -12.50 22.03 -5.37
C MET A 460 -13.03 20.82 -6.15
N ASN A 461 -12.41 19.68 -5.87
CA ASN A 461 -12.92 18.34 -6.18
C ASN A 461 -13.29 17.68 -4.86
N ILE A 462 -14.58 17.67 -4.55
CA ILE A 462 -15.11 17.13 -3.29
C ILE A 462 -15.66 15.72 -3.52
N THR A 463 -15.18 14.77 -2.72
CA THR A 463 -15.81 13.45 -2.58
C THR A 463 -16.16 13.18 -1.12
N SER A 464 -17.09 12.26 -0.88
CA SER A 464 -17.50 11.91 0.47
C SER A 464 -17.59 10.39 0.66
N ILE A 465 -17.04 9.93 1.78
CA ILE A 465 -17.32 8.62 2.37
C ILE A 465 -18.07 8.75 3.71
N ALA A 466 -18.47 9.96 4.08
CA ALA A 466 -19.25 10.21 5.29
C ALA A 466 -20.65 9.59 5.16
N GLY A 467 -21.24 9.21 6.30
CA GLY A 467 -22.62 8.71 6.35
C GLY A 467 -23.69 9.76 6.03
N LEU A 468 -23.32 11.05 6.01
CA LEU A 468 -24.20 12.16 5.64
C LEU A 468 -23.85 12.70 4.24
N PRO A 469 -24.86 13.15 3.47
CA PRO A 469 -24.63 13.72 2.14
C PRO A 469 -23.95 15.09 2.23
N PHE A 470 -23.18 15.43 1.19
CA PHE A 470 -22.74 16.80 0.95
C PHE A 470 -23.85 17.57 0.22
N LEU A 471 -24.31 18.69 0.79
CA LEU A 471 -25.47 19.45 0.32
C LEU A 471 -25.10 20.78 -0.36
N GLY A 472 -23.81 21.04 -0.58
CA GLY A 472 -23.32 22.25 -1.25
C GLY A 472 -22.88 23.33 -0.27
N GLU A 473 -23.04 24.59 -0.67
CA GLU A 473 -22.68 25.75 0.14
C GLU A 473 -23.71 26.01 1.25
N TRP A 474 -23.23 26.40 2.43
CA TRP A 474 -24.05 26.92 3.51
C TRP A 474 -24.63 28.28 3.11
N ARG A 475 -25.97 28.41 3.13
CA ARG A 475 -26.70 29.62 2.71
C ARG A 475 -27.35 30.33 3.88
#